data_AF-A0A6N2RY48-F1
#
_entry.id   AF-A0A6N2RY48-F1
#
_cell.length_a   1.000
_cell.length_b   1.000
_cell.length_c   1.000
_cell.angle_alpha   90.00
_cell.angle_beta   90.00
_cell.angle_gamma   90.00
#
_symmetry.space_group_name_H-M   'P 1'
#
loop_
_entity.id
_entity.type
_entity.pdbx_description
1 polymer ?
#
loop_
_entity_poly.entity_id
_entity_poly.type
_entity_poly.pdbx_seq_one_letter_code
_entity_poly.pdbx_strand_id
1 'polypeptide(L)'
;MNIAPYVKSTIGFLGVIVGGIAVISIVYLFTVFFVLMLRGRQFRKLNNDIVKEYQENKNGEIFLEKLLAIDTKPKEMKDEMIWYLNIATAFNVLGKRNECIALFKQLEEVATEKEKEYIQNSIKFVQEQSEKDDTH
;
A
#
# COMPACT_ATOMS: atom_id res chain seq x y z
N MET A 1 -18.74 -44.46 42.67
CA MET A 1 -17.47 -44.03 42.04
C MET A 1 -17.40 -42.51 42.12
N ASN A 2 -16.43 -41.95 42.85
CA ASN A 2 -16.37 -40.49 43.08
C ASN A 2 -15.73 -39.80 41.87
N ILE A 3 -16.54 -39.09 41.08
CA ILE A 3 -16.18 -38.54 39.76
C ILE A 3 -15.56 -37.13 39.89
N ALA A 4 -15.74 -36.49 41.04
CA ALA A 4 -15.26 -35.12 41.32
C ALA A 4 -13.75 -34.88 41.07
N PRO A 5 -12.81 -35.77 41.48
CA PRO A 5 -11.38 -35.55 41.18
C PRO A 5 -11.07 -35.64 39.68
N TYR A 6 -11.78 -36.50 38.95
CA TYR A 6 -11.62 -36.64 37.50
C TYR A 6 -12.09 -35.39 36.77
N VAL A 7 -13.27 -34.86 37.12
CA VAL A 7 -13.83 -33.63 36.53
C VAL A 7 -12.89 -32.43 36.77
N LYS A 8 -12.32 -32.30 37.97
CA LYS A 8 -11.38 -31.20 38.30
C LYS A 8 -10.09 -31.28 37.49
N SER A 9 -9.55 -32.48 37.28
CA SER A 9 -8.36 -32.71 36.45
C SER A 9 -8.62 -32.39 34.97
N THR A 10 -9.79 -32.78 34.45
CA THR A 10 -10.19 -32.53 33.05
C THR A 10 -10.34 -31.04 32.77
N ILE A 11 -10.94 -30.27 33.70
CA ILE A 11 -11.07 -28.82 33.57
C ILE A 11 -9.69 -28.13 33.56
N GLY A 12 -8.77 -28.55 34.43
CA GLY A 12 -7.40 -28.01 34.46
C GLY A 12 -6.64 -28.28 33.15
N PHE A 13 -6.76 -29.49 32.62
CA PHE A 13 -6.13 -29.88 31.36
C PHE A 13 -6.67 -29.08 30.15
N LEU A 14 -7.99 -28.91 30.07
CA LEU A 14 -8.62 -28.08 29.03
C LEU A 14 -8.17 -26.62 29.10
N GLY A 15 -8.00 -26.07 30.31
CA GLY A 15 -7.49 -24.70 30.51
C GLY A 15 -6.07 -24.50 29.96
N VAL A 16 -5.18 -25.48 30.13
CA VAL A 16 -3.81 -25.41 29.59
C VAL A 16 -3.81 -25.44 28.06
N ILE A 17 -4.64 -26.28 27.44
CA ILE A 17 -4.75 -26.35 25.97
C ILE A 17 -5.27 -25.02 25.41
N VAL A 18 -6.36 -24.49 25.97
CA VAL A 18 -6.94 -23.22 25.53
C VAL A 18 -5.96 -22.07 25.74
N GLY A 19 -5.26 -22.03 26.89
CA GLY A 19 -4.21 -21.05 27.16
C GLY A 19 -3.05 -21.12 26.17
N GLY A 20 -2.60 -22.33 25.83
CA GLY A 20 -1.56 -22.55 24.83
C GLY A 20 -1.96 -22.05 23.44
N ILE A 21 -3.18 -22.36 23.01
CA ILE A 21 -3.73 -21.86 21.72
C ILE A 21 -3.78 -20.33 21.73
N ALA A 22 -4.28 -19.72 22.81
CA ALA A 22 -4.37 -18.26 22.93
C ALA A 22 -2.98 -17.59 22.81
N VAL A 23 -1.95 -18.13 23.47
CA VAL A 23 -0.59 -17.59 23.39
C VAL A 23 -0.03 -17.71 21.98
N ILE A 24 -0.19 -18.86 21.32
CA ILE A 24 0.27 -19.07 19.94
C ILE A 24 -0.43 -18.10 18.98
N SER A 25 -1.75 -17.93 19.11
CA SER A 25 -2.53 -16.98 18.31
C SER A 25 -2.05 -15.55 18.51
N ILE A 26 -1.75 -15.14 19.75
CA ILE A 26 -1.22 -13.81 20.05
C ILE A 26 0.14 -13.59 19.36
N VAL A 27 1.08 -14.54 19.50
CA VAL A 27 2.41 -14.46 18.88
C VAL A 27 2.30 -14.38 17.35
N TYR A 28 1.42 -15.19 16.76
CA TYR A 28 1.16 -15.15 15.32
C TYR A 28 0.63 -13.79 14.86
N LEU A 29 -0.37 -13.23 15.55
CA LEU A 29 -0.92 -11.91 15.24
C LEU A 29 0.13 -10.80 15.36
N PHE A 30 0.95 -10.82 16.42
CA PHE A 30 2.05 -9.87 16.57
C PHE A 30 3.07 -9.97 15.44
N THR A 31 3.41 -11.19 15.03
CA THR A 31 4.38 -11.42 13.93
C THR A 31 3.84 -10.87 12.62
N VAL A 32 2.59 -11.20 12.25
CA VAL A 32 1.94 -10.68 11.04
C VAL A 32 1.85 -9.15 11.08
N PHE A 33 1.42 -8.59 12.22
CA PHE A 33 1.32 -7.15 12.40
C PHE A 33 2.68 -6.45 12.24
N PHE A 34 3.74 -7.01 12.80
CA PHE A 34 5.10 -6.48 12.70
C PHE A 34 5.63 -6.51 11.27
N VAL A 35 5.43 -7.61 10.54
CA VAL A 35 5.78 -7.72 9.11
C VAL A 35 5.05 -6.66 8.28
N LEU A 36 3.76 -6.45 8.53
CA LEU A 36 2.98 -5.41 7.85
C LEU A 36 3.49 -4.00 8.17
N MET A 37 3.86 -3.72 9.43
CA MET A 37 4.42 -2.42 9.83
C MET A 37 5.78 -2.15 9.16
N LEU A 38 6.65 -3.16 9.09
CA LEU A 38 7.95 -3.06 8.42
C LEU A 38 7.79 -2.75 6.94
N ARG A 39 6.88 -3.44 6.24
CA ARG A 39 6.60 -3.19 4.81
C ARG A 39 6.17 -1.75 4.55
N GLY A 40 5.23 -1.22 5.34
CA GLY A 40 4.78 0.18 5.20
C GLY A 40 5.88 1.21 5.50
N ARG A 41 6.83 0.89 6.40
CA ARG A 41 8.01 1.75 6.63
C ARG A 41 8.97 1.71 5.45
N GLN A 42 9.25 0.52 4.91
CA GLN A 42 10.13 0.35 3.75
C GLN A 42 9.59 1.08 2.52
N PHE A 43 8.29 0.95 2.25
CA PHE A 43 7.62 1.67 1.16
C PHE A 43 7.83 3.18 1.26
N ARG A 44 7.47 3.77 2.42
CA ARG A 44 7.61 5.22 2.63
C ARG A 44 9.06 5.70 2.49
N LYS A 45 10.00 4.92 2.99
CA LYS A 45 11.42 5.21 2.85
C LYS A 45 11.83 5.21 1.38
N LEU A 46 11.50 4.14 0.64
CA LEU A 46 11.84 4.01 -0.77
C LEU A 46 11.23 5.13 -1.62
N ASN A 47 9.93 5.41 -1.46
CA ASN A 47 9.26 6.50 -2.18
C ASN A 47 9.90 7.87 -1.87
N ASN A 48 10.21 8.15 -0.60
CA ASN A 48 10.89 9.40 -0.23
C ASN A 48 12.31 9.50 -0.80
N ASP A 49 13.06 8.39 -0.81
CA ASP A 49 14.40 8.34 -1.39
C ASP A 49 14.35 8.64 -2.90
N ILE A 50 13.37 8.08 -3.61
CA ILE A 50 13.13 8.34 -5.04
C ILE A 50 12.76 9.82 -5.29
N VAL A 51 11.85 10.38 -4.50
CA VAL A 51 11.49 11.81 -4.59
C VAL A 51 12.70 12.70 -4.33
N LYS A 52 13.50 12.38 -3.31
CA LYS A 52 14.70 13.14 -2.99
C LYS A 52 15.71 13.11 -4.14
N GLU A 53 15.96 11.94 -4.71
CA GLU A 53 16.84 11.78 -5.85
C GLU A 53 16.36 12.60 -7.06
N TYR A 54 15.05 12.60 -7.33
CA TYR A 54 14.46 13.46 -8.34
C TYR A 54 14.66 14.95 -8.04
N GLN A 55 14.54 15.38 -6.78
CA GLN A 55 14.80 16.78 -6.42
C GLN A 55 16.25 17.19 -6.69
N GLU A 56 17.21 16.27 -6.56
CA GLU A 56 18.64 16.50 -6.79
C GLU A 56 18.98 16.47 -8.29
N ASN A 57 18.47 15.50 -9.05
CA ASN A 57 18.85 15.27 -10.44
C ASN A 57 17.90 15.86 -11.49
N LYS A 58 16.66 16.20 -11.10
CA LYS A 58 15.56 16.68 -11.97
C LYS A 58 15.27 15.79 -13.18
N ASN A 59 15.66 14.52 -13.14
CA ASN A 59 15.46 13.57 -14.23
C ASN A 59 14.11 12.85 -14.08
N GLY A 60 13.13 13.26 -14.89
CA GLY A 60 11.79 12.70 -14.88
C GLY A 60 11.72 11.22 -15.31
N GLU A 61 12.61 10.76 -16.18
CA GLU A 61 12.61 9.38 -16.68
C GLU A 61 13.04 8.40 -15.59
N ILE A 62 14.17 8.68 -14.93
CA ILE A 62 14.65 7.88 -13.79
C ILE A 62 13.65 7.94 -12.63
N PHE A 63 13.03 9.10 -12.42
CA PHE A 63 12.00 9.26 -11.39
C PHE A 63 10.79 8.34 -11.67
N LEU A 64 10.27 8.34 -12.90
CA LEU A 64 9.15 7.49 -13.29
C LEU A 64 9.53 6.00 -13.22
N GLU A 65 10.68 5.61 -13.77
CA GLU A 65 11.16 4.22 -13.77
C GLU A 65 11.21 3.65 -12.34
N LYS A 66 11.82 4.39 -11.42
CA LYS A 66 11.96 3.96 -10.02
C LYS A 66 10.62 3.90 -9.29
N LEU A 67 9.69 4.82 -9.56
CA LEU A 67 8.35 4.79 -8.97
C LEU A 67 7.55 3.57 -9.43
N LEU A 68 7.65 3.21 -10.72
CA LEU A 68 6.95 2.05 -11.29
C LEU A 68 7.60 0.72 -10.89
N ALA A 69 8.90 0.71 -10.61
CA ALA A 69 9.64 -0.46 -10.15
C ALA A 69 9.39 -0.83 -8.67
N ILE A 70 8.62 -0.03 -7.92
CA ILE A 70 8.25 -0.38 -6.54
C ILE A 70 7.31 -1.59 -6.57
N ASP A 71 7.82 -2.74 -6.13
CA ASP A 71 7.10 -4.02 -6.10
C ASP A 71 6.20 -4.16 -4.85
N THR A 72 6.51 -3.42 -3.78
CA THR A 72 5.72 -3.44 -2.55
C THR A 72 4.54 -2.50 -2.65
N LYS A 73 3.32 -3.05 -2.61
CA LYS A 73 2.11 -2.21 -2.48
C LYS A 73 2.11 -1.42 -1.16
N PRO A 74 1.73 -0.13 -1.20
CA PRO A 74 1.50 0.65 0.02
C PRO A 74 0.43 -0.02 0.89
N LYS A 75 0.64 0.03 2.21
CA LYS A 75 -0.30 -0.52 3.20
C LYS A 75 -1.44 0.45 3.50
N GLU A 76 -1.10 1.74 3.59
CA GLU A 76 -2.01 2.80 3.96
C GLU A 76 -2.47 3.53 2.70
N MET A 77 -3.77 3.81 2.59
CA MET A 77 -4.35 4.56 1.48
C MET A 77 -3.67 5.91 1.25
N LYS A 78 -3.22 6.57 2.32
CA LYS A 78 -2.46 7.82 2.22
C LYS A 78 -1.14 7.65 1.47
N ASP A 79 -0.41 6.57 1.76
CA ASP A 79 0.88 6.29 1.11
C ASP A 79 0.66 5.93 -0.37
N GLU A 80 -0.44 5.24 -0.67
CA GLU A 80 -0.88 4.94 -2.03
C GLU A 80 -1.20 6.20 -2.84
N MET A 81 -1.99 7.12 -2.27
CA MET A 81 -2.31 8.40 -2.92
C MET A 81 -1.06 9.23 -3.22
N ILE A 82 -0.12 9.30 -2.28
CA ILE A 82 1.15 10.03 -2.48
C ILE A 82 1.95 9.41 -3.63
N TRP A 83 2.01 8.08 -3.70
CA TRP A 83 2.73 7.38 -4.75
C TRP A 83 2.12 7.61 -6.13
N TYR A 84 0.79 7.51 -6.27
CA TYR A 84 0.13 7.86 -7.54
C TYR A 84 0.30 9.33 -7.93
N LEU A 85 0.28 10.24 -6.96
CA LEU A 85 0.55 11.66 -7.22
C LEU A 85 1.98 11.88 -7.73
N ASN A 86 2.96 11.17 -7.17
CA ASN A 86 4.34 11.20 -7.64
C ASN A 86 4.48 10.65 -9.06
N ILE A 87 3.80 9.54 -9.39
CA ILE A 87 3.77 8.97 -10.75
C ILE A 87 3.14 9.97 -11.73
N ALA A 88 1.98 10.55 -11.38
CA ALA A 88 1.33 11.56 -12.22
C ALA A 88 2.23 12.79 -12.45
N THR A 89 2.95 13.22 -11.41
CA THR A 89 3.92 14.31 -11.50
C THR A 89 5.07 13.95 -12.45
N ALA A 90 5.60 12.72 -12.37
CA ALA A 90 6.66 12.25 -13.25
C ALA A 90 6.20 12.26 -14.73
N PHE A 91 5.01 11.74 -15.01
CA PHE A 91 4.43 11.79 -16.35
C PHE A 91 4.17 13.23 -16.84
N ASN A 92 3.72 14.13 -15.97
CA ASN A 92 3.49 15.53 -16.33
C ASN A 92 4.80 16.22 -16.72
N VAL A 93 5.87 16.03 -15.94
CA VAL A 93 7.22 16.55 -16.23
C VAL A 93 7.76 16.03 -17.56
N LEU A 94 7.40 14.80 -17.93
CA LEU A 94 7.80 14.17 -19.19
C LEU A 94 6.87 14.53 -20.37
N GLY A 95 5.79 15.29 -20.17
CA GLY A 95 4.79 15.55 -21.21
C GLY A 95 4.00 14.31 -21.64
N LYS A 96 4.11 13.20 -20.91
CA LYS A 96 3.55 11.87 -21.24
C LYS A 96 2.17 11.67 -20.60
N ARG A 97 1.29 12.65 -20.75
CA ARG A 97 -0.02 12.66 -20.06
C ARG A 97 -0.95 11.53 -20.52
N ASN A 98 -0.93 11.18 -21.81
CA ASN A 98 -1.72 10.06 -22.33
C ASN A 98 -1.27 8.71 -21.76
N GLU A 99 0.05 8.53 -21.55
CA GLU A 99 0.61 7.33 -20.91
C GLU A 99 0.16 7.24 -19.44
N CYS A 100 0.12 8.38 -18.73
CA CYS A 100 -0.41 8.46 -17.36
C CYS A 100 -1.87 7.99 -17.27
N ILE A 101 -2.74 8.49 -18.15
CA ILE A 101 -4.16 8.11 -18.19
C ILE A 101 -4.32 6.62 -18.51
N ALA A 102 -3.53 6.10 -19.48
CA ALA A 102 -3.56 4.69 -19.83
C ALA A 102 -3.15 3.80 -18.64
N LEU A 103 -2.11 4.20 -17.89
CA LEU A 103 -1.66 3.49 -16.71
C LEU A 103 -2.72 3.51 -15.59
N PHE A 104 -3.37 4.64 -15.35
CA PHE A 104 -4.46 4.70 -14.39
C PHE A 104 -5.66 3.85 -14.79
N LYS A 105 -6.01 3.76 -16.07
CA LYS A 105 -7.07 2.84 -16.53
C LYS A 105 -6.72 1.37 -16.30
N GLN A 106 -5.47 0.98 -16.54
CA GLN A 106 -5.01 -0.38 -16.22
C GLN A 106 -5.08 -0.68 -14.71
N LEU A 107 -4.76 0.31 -13.87
CA LEU A 107 -4.92 0.20 -12.42
C LEU A 107 -6.39 0.09 -12.03
N GLU A 108 -7.29 0.86 -12.66
CA GLU A 108 -8.74 0.83 -12.40
C GLU A 108 -9.34 -0.56 -12.65
N GLU A 109 -8.88 -1.26 -13.70
CA GLU A 109 -9.35 -2.60 -14.05
C GLU A 109 -9.05 -3.66 -12.98
N VAL A 110 -7.93 -3.50 -12.25
CA VAL A 110 -7.48 -4.46 -11.21
C VAL A 110 -7.80 -4.00 -9.79
N ALA A 111 -8.39 -2.81 -9.65
CA ALA A 111 -8.68 -2.16 -8.39
C ALA A 111 -10.00 -2.64 -7.75
N THR A 112 -10.06 -2.58 -6.42
CA THR A 112 -11.31 -2.71 -5.67
C THR A 112 -12.21 -1.50 -5.91
N GLU A 113 -13.52 -1.63 -5.68
CA GLU A 113 -14.49 -0.53 -5.87
C GLU A 113 -14.09 0.77 -5.14
N LYS A 114 -13.51 0.65 -3.95
CA LYS A 114 -13.04 1.81 -3.18
C LYS A 114 -11.84 2.49 -3.87
N GLU A 115 -10.90 1.71 -4.40
CA GLU A 115 -9.70 2.22 -5.08
C GLU A 115 -10.04 2.86 -6.43
N LYS A 116 -11.06 2.35 -7.13
CA LYS A 116 -11.54 2.90 -8.42
C LYS A 116 -11.95 4.37 -8.31
N GLU A 117 -12.64 4.77 -7.25
CA GLU A 117 -13.04 6.18 -7.05
C GLU A 117 -11.80 7.10 -7.02
N TYR A 118 -10.73 6.70 -6.32
CA TYR A 118 -9.49 7.48 -6.26
C TYR A 118 -8.75 7.52 -7.59
N ILE A 119 -8.72 6.40 -8.31
CA ILE A 119 -8.09 6.30 -9.63
C ILE A 119 -8.84 7.18 -10.64
N GLN A 120 -10.17 7.15 -10.64
CA GLN A 120 -11.01 8.00 -11.50
C GLN A 120 -10.80 9.48 -11.21
N ASN A 121 -10.72 9.87 -9.93
CA ASN A 121 -10.41 11.25 -9.54
C ASN A 121 -9.02 11.69 -10.02
N SER A 122 -8.04 10.79 -10.00
CA SER A 122 -6.69 11.05 -10.50
C SER A 122 -6.65 11.21 -12.02
N ILE A 123 -7.41 10.38 -12.76
CA ILE A 123 -7.57 10.51 -14.22
C ILE A 123 -8.18 11.88 -14.56
N LYS A 124 -9.27 12.25 -13.87
CA LYS A 124 -9.95 13.53 -14.04
C LYS A 124 -9.00 14.71 -13.78
N PHE A 125 -8.20 14.62 -12.72
CA PHE A 125 -7.20 15.65 -12.42
C PHE A 125 -6.16 15.82 -13.55
N VAL A 126 -5.62 14.73 -14.08
CA VAL A 126 -4.66 14.78 -15.20
C VAL A 126 -5.30 15.36 -16.45
N GLN A 127 -6.57 15.05 -16.72
CA GLN A 127 -7.33 15.61 -17.84
C GLN A 127 -7.58 17.11 -17.67
N GLU A 128 -7.99 17.57 -16.49
CA GLU A 128 -8.25 18.99 -16.23
C GLU A 128 -6.99 19.86 -16.29
N GLN A 129 -5.81 19.29 -16.01
CA GLN A 129 -4.53 19.98 -16.24
C GLN A 129 -4.25 20.19 -17.74
N SER A 130 -4.70 19.28 -18.62
CA SER A 130 -4.49 19.40 -20.07
C SER A 130 -5.26 20.56 -20.70
N GLU A 131 -6.52 20.76 -20.30
CA GLU A 131 -7.38 21.82 -20.84
C GLU A 131 -6.87 23.24 -20.50
N LYS A 132 -6.15 23.38 -19.38
CA LYS A 132 -5.56 24.66 -18.93
C LYS A 132 -4.24 24.98 -19.63
N ASP A 133 -3.47 23.97 -20.02
CA ASP A 133 -2.21 24.15 -20.73
C ASP A 133 -2.42 24.45 -22.23
N ASP A 134 -3.53 23.96 -22.82
CA ASP A 134 -3.87 24.16 -24.25
C ASP A 134 -4.56 25.50 -24.56
N THR A 135 -4.88 26.30 -23.54
CA THR A 135 -5.56 27.61 -23.66
C THR A 135 -4.63 28.83 -23.54
N HIS A 136 -3.30 28.61 -23.56
CA HIS A 136 -2.26 29.64 -23.55
C HIS A 136 -1.36 29.57 -24.79
#